data_AF-A0AAP7NAR8-F1
#
_entry.id   AF-A0AAP7NAR8-F1
#
_cell.length_a   1.000
_cell.length_b   1.000
_cell.length_c   1.000
_cell.angle_alpha   90.00
_cell.angle_beta   90.00
_cell.angle_gamma   90.00
#
_symmetry.space_group_name_H-M   'P 1'
#
loop_
_entity.id
_entity.type
_entity.pdbx_description
1 polymer ?
#
loop_
_entity_poly.entity_id
_entity_poly.type
_entity_poly.pdbx_seq_one_letter_code
_entity_poly.pdbx_strand_id
1 'polypeptide(L)' 'MKGYIPVIREHLLNEIEKKRAELLKIVMSNGMTSNITIELSQELDHLLIQYQKELHTGSWGET' A
#
# COMPACT_ATOMS: atom_id res chain seq x y z
N MET A 1 3.40 -17.90 -18.81
CA MET A 1 2.52 -16.79 -18.37
C MET A 1 3.35 -15.84 -17.51
N LYS A 2 3.81 -14.70 -18.05
CA LYS A 2 4.67 -13.71 -17.32
C LYS A 2 4.07 -12.30 -17.28
N GLY A 3 2.81 -12.14 -17.68
CA GLY A 3 2.13 -10.86 -17.85
C GLY A 3 1.23 -10.40 -16.69
N TYR A 4 1.02 -11.22 -15.66
CA TYR A 4 0.06 -10.91 -14.58
C TYR A 4 0.70 -10.11 -13.42
N ILE A 5 1.99 -10.32 -13.17
CA ILE A 5 2.77 -9.71 -12.09
C ILE A 5 2.99 -8.19 -12.26
N PRO A 6 3.22 -7.65 -13.47
CA PRO A 6 3.35 -6.20 -13.68
C PRO A 6 2.05 -5.43 -13.36
N VAL A 7 0.91 -5.99 -13.76
CA VAL A 7 -0.41 -5.34 -13.61
C VAL A 7 -0.85 -5.28 -12.14
N ILE A 8 -0.63 -6.35 -11.37
CA ILE A 8 -0.93 -6.38 -9.93
C ILE A 8 -0.09 -5.34 -9.18
N ARG A 9 1.20 -5.21 -9.52
CA ARG A 9 2.11 -4.24 -8.88
C ARG A 9 1.72 -2.80 -9.18
N GLU A 10 1.35 -2.49 -10.42
CA GLU A 10 0.89 -1.15 -10.80
C GLU A 10 -0.44 -0.80 -10.11
N HIS A 11 -1.35 -1.75 -9.99
CA HIS A 11 -2.60 -1.56 -9.26
C HIS A 11 -2.36 -1.27 -7.77
N LEU A 12 -1.50 -2.06 -7.10
CA LEU A 12 -1.14 -1.84 -5.71
C LEU A 12 -0.48 -0.48 -5.48
N LEU A 13 0.43 -0.06 -6.38
CA LEU A 13 1.05 1.27 -6.32
C LEU A 13 0.03 2.39 -6.43
N ASN A 14 -0.93 2.29 -7.35
CA ASN A 14 -1.98 3.28 -7.50
C ASN A 14 -2.85 3.40 -6.24
N GLU A 15 -3.19 2.27 -5.61
CA GLU A 15 -3.97 2.27 -4.37
C GLU A 15 -3.17 2.85 -3.20
N ILE A 16 -1.87 2.54 -3.10
CA ILE A 16 -0.96 3.14 -2.10
C ILE A 16 -0.94 4.67 -2.24
N GLU A 17 -0.75 5.20 -3.45
CA GLU A 17 -0.66 6.66 -3.67
C GLU A 17 -1.98 7.38 -3.38
N LYS A 18 -3.11 6.80 -3.79
CA LYS A 18 -4.44 7.33 -3.41
C LYS A 18 -4.60 7.39 -1.90
N LYS A 19 -4.25 6.30 -1.20
CA LYS A 19 -4.42 6.20 0.24
C LYS A 19 -3.48 7.12 1.02
N ARG A 20 -2.27 7.37 0.50
CA ARG A 20 -1.36 8.40 1.03
C ARG A 20 -1.96 9.80 0.93
N ALA A 21 -2.55 10.14 -0.22
CA ALA A 21 -3.20 11.44 -0.39
C ALA A 21 -4.41 11.61 0.55
N GLU A 22 -5.20 10.56 0.73
CA GLU A 22 -6.31 10.53 1.68
C GLU A 22 -5.84 10.68 3.13
N LEU A 23 -4.82 9.91 3.54
CA LEU A 23 -4.24 9.99 4.87
C LEU A 23 -3.73 11.40 5.17
N LEU A 24 -3.00 12.03 4.23
CA LEU A 24 -2.54 13.41 4.41
C LEU A 24 -3.71 14.38 4.64
N LYS A 25 -4.78 14.25 3.86
CA LYS A 25 -5.97 15.10 4.03
C LYS A 25 -6.64 14.89 5.39
N ILE A 26 -6.75 13.64 5.84
CA ILE A 26 -7.37 13.30 7.13
C ILE A 26 -6.50 13.74 8.30
N VAL A 27 -5.17 13.57 8.22
CA VAL A 27 -4.21 14.08 9.21
C VAL A 27 -4.37 15.60 9.35
N MET A 28 -4.46 16.33 8.24
CA MET A 28 -4.63 17.78 8.26
C MET A 28 -5.97 18.20 8.89
N SER A 29 -7.02 17.40 8.75
CA SER A 29 -8.37 17.72 9.26
C SER A 29 -8.60 17.28 10.71
N ASN A 30 -8.07 16.12 11.11
CA ASN A 30 -8.40 15.45 12.38
C ASN A 30 -7.20 15.29 13.32
N GLY A 31 -5.99 15.60 12.84
CA GLY A 31 -4.75 15.36 13.56
C GLY A 31 -4.29 13.90 13.45
N MET A 32 -3.04 13.66 13.86
CA MET A 32 -2.38 12.35 13.72
C MET A 32 -2.92 11.29 14.69
N THR A 33 -3.48 11.72 15.83
CA THR A 33 -3.97 10.82 16.89
C THR A 33 -5.46 10.51 16.78
N SER A 34 -6.14 11.01 15.74
CA SER A 34 -7.54 10.66 15.51
C SER A 34 -7.66 9.18 15.16
N ASN A 35 -8.72 8.52 15.63
CA ASN A 35 -8.93 7.11 15.36
C ASN A 35 -9.00 6.83 13.85
N ILE A 36 -9.65 7.74 13.09
CA ILE A 36 -9.77 7.66 11.63
C ILE A 36 -8.38 7.74 10.97
N THR A 37 -7.50 8.61 11.48
CA THR A 37 -6.13 8.75 10.97
C THR A 37 -5.31 7.49 11.22
N ILE A 38 -5.46 6.89 12.40
CA ILE A 38 -4.78 5.66 12.79
C ILE A 38 -5.25 4.49 11.91
N GLU A 39 -6.57 4.31 11.75
CA GLU A 39 -7.15 3.28 10.89
C GLU A 39 -6.65 3.41 9.44
N LEU A 40 -6.69 4.62 8.85
CA LEU A 40 -6.19 4.84 7.50
C LEU A 40 -4.68 4.58 7.36
N SER A 41 -3.89 4.89 8.40
CA SER A 41 -2.45 4.58 8.40
C SER A 41 -2.17 3.08 8.44
N GLN A 42 -2.97 2.31 9.19
CA GLN A 42 -2.86 0.85 9.23
C GLN A 42 -3.27 0.23 7.91
N GLU A 43 -4.31 0.74 7.26
CA GLU A 43 -4.72 0.27 5.94
C GLU A 43 -3.68 0.57 4.85
N LEU A 44 -3.02 1.75 4.92
CA LEU A 44 -1.89 2.06 4.05
C LEU A 44 -0.71 1.11 4.30
N ASP A 45 -0.40 0.82 5.56
CA ASP A 45 0.67 -0.12 5.93
C ASP A 45 0.41 -1.54 5.39
N HIS A 46 -0.84 -2.01 5.46
CA HIS A 46 -1.23 -3.29 4.87
C HIS A 46 -0.99 -3.34 3.35
N LEU A 47 -1.31 -2.27 2.62
CA LEU A 47 -1.06 -2.18 1.17
C LEU A 47 0.44 -2.18 0.85
N LEU A 48 1.24 -1.48 1.66
CA LEU A 48 2.71 -1.46 1.52
C LEU A 48 3.30 -2.86 1.75
N ILE A 49 2.84 -3.56 2.79
CA ILE A 49 3.26 -4.94 3.08
C ILE A 49 2.88 -5.87 1.93
N GLN A 50 1.68 -5.74 1.37
CA GLN A 50 1.25 -6.55 0.22
C GLN A 50 2.12 -6.28 -1.01
N TYR A 51 2.37 -5.01 -1.33
CA TYR A 51 3.26 -4.64 -2.43
C TYR A 51 4.68 -5.19 -2.24
N GLN A 52 5.23 -5.10 -1.03
CA GLN A 52 6.55 -5.62 -0.71
C GLN A 52 6.61 -7.16 -0.81
N LYS A 53 5.53 -7.85 -0.41
CA LYS A 53 5.39 -9.29 -0.62
C LYS A 53 5.39 -9.62 -2.11
N GLU A 54 4.63 -8.92 -2.94
CA GLU A 54 4.63 -9.12 -4.40
C GLU A 54 5.98 -8.83 -5.06
N LEU A 55 6.80 -7.93 -4.50
CA LEU A 55 8.18 -7.73 -4.94
C LEU A 55 9.07 -8.92 -4.57
N HIS A 56 8.92 -9.47 -3.35
CA HIS A 56 9.74 -10.58 -2.87
C HIS A 56 9.30 -11.95 -3.39
N THR A 57 8.03 -12.17 -3.71
CA THR A 57 7.53 -13.42 -4.33
C THR A 57 8.05 -13.60 -5.75
N GLY A 58 8.53 -12.53 -6.40
CA GLY A 58 9.31 -12.61 -7.64
C GLY A 58 10.76 -13.09 -7.45
N SER A 59 11.23 -13.27 -6.22
CA SER A 59 12.60 -13.67 -5.88
C SER A 59 12.75 -15.11 -5.36
N TRP A 60 11.66 -15.84 -5.10
CA TRP A 60 11.73 -17.24 -4.67
C TRP A 60 11.74 -18.21 -5.86
N GLY A 61 12.78 -18.09 -6.67
CA GLY A 61 13.15 -19.03 -7.72
C GLY A 61 14.59 -19.56 -7.61
N GLU A 62 15.35 -19.22 -6.56
CA GLU A 62 16.72 -19.69 -6.37
C GLU A 62 17.05 -19.83 -4.86
N THR A 63 16.80 -21.02 -4.29
CA THR A 63 17.69 -21.73 -3.35
C THR A 63 17.32 -23.20 -3.35
#